data_AF-A0A2Z3GR40-F1
#
_entry.id   AF-A0A2Z3GR40-F1
#
_cell.length_a   1.000
_cell.length_b   1.000
_cell.length_c   1.000
_cell.angle_alpha   90.00
_cell.angle_beta   90.00
_cell.angle_gamma   90.00
#
_symmetry.space_group_name_H-M   'P 1'
#
loop_
_entity.id
_entity.type
_entity.pdbx_description
1 polymer ?
#
loop_
_entity_poly.entity_id
_entity_poly.type
_entity_poly.pdbx_seq_one_letter_code
_entity_poly.pdbx_strand_id
1 'polypeptide(L)'
;MMARNFDTEDETEVHHMTTRGLAALALVALLGLRGTADEPKLPDATAFDRLVIDTLRDVHNRGADLYNESKDFVGTYRVYQGALATVRPLIGHRPEAQKLIDAGLEAADKEASADRKAFLLHETIEAVRKNLKAATAAPKKSPEPTAKKPDETKKTETPVKKPDETKKVEQPAKKPEEPKKPALPVAPAPHTVKPKN
;
A
#
# COMPACT_ATOMS: atom_id res chain seq x y z
N MET A 1 -43.50 30.89 32.01
CA MET A 1 -44.34 31.34 30.87
C MET A 1 -43.45 31.27 29.63
N MET A 2 -43.66 30.49 28.58
CA MET A 2 -44.70 29.54 28.17
C MET A 2 -44.00 28.43 27.36
N ALA A 3 -44.43 27.20 27.57
CA ALA A 3 -44.15 26.05 26.71
C ALA A 3 -44.97 26.16 25.42
N ARG A 4 -44.45 25.66 24.28
CA ARG A 4 -45.26 25.06 23.21
C ARG A 4 -44.48 23.94 22.50
N ASN A 5 -45.02 22.74 22.65
CA ASN A 5 -44.72 21.54 21.88
C ASN A 5 -45.15 21.73 20.42
N PHE A 6 -44.42 21.13 19.48
CA PHE A 6 -44.96 20.83 18.16
C PHE A 6 -44.80 19.33 17.93
N ASP A 7 -45.94 18.67 18.05
CA ASP A 7 -46.21 17.27 17.78
C ASP A 7 -47.28 17.31 16.68
N THR A 8 -46.98 16.76 15.49
CA THR A 8 -47.99 16.41 14.48
C THR A 8 -47.38 15.35 13.58
N GLU A 9 -47.79 14.11 13.84
CA GLU A 9 -47.77 12.98 12.93
C GLU A 9 -48.64 13.26 11.69
N ASP A 10 -48.28 12.75 10.52
CA ASP A 10 -49.28 12.19 9.60
C ASP A 10 -48.64 11.09 8.75
N GLU A 11 -49.17 9.89 8.94
CA GLU A 11 -48.97 8.69 8.14
C GLU A 11 -49.86 8.70 6.88
N THR A 12 -49.73 7.64 6.07
CA THR A 12 -50.52 7.24 4.90
C THR A 12 -49.96 7.78 3.58
N GLU A 13 -49.56 6.92 2.64
CA GLU A 13 -50.52 6.12 1.87
C GLU A 13 -49.87 4.85 1.28
N VAL A 14 -50.42 3.71 1.68
CA VAL A 14 -50.22 2.40 1.06
C VAL A 14 -51.25 2.28 -0.06
N HIS A 15 -50.82 2.23 -1.32
CA HIS A 15 -51.67 1.77 -2.41
C HIS A 15 -51.08 0.52 -3.07
N HIS A 16 -51.72 -0.60 -2.72
CA HIS A 16 -51.76 -1.82 -3.50
C HIS A 16 -52.15 -1.51 -4.95
N MET A 17 -51.34 -1.95 -5.92
CA MET A 17 -51.85 -2.32 -7.23
C MET A 17 -51.05 -3.49 -7.81
N THR A 18 -51.36 -4.67 -7.29
CA THR A 18 -51.28 -5.93 -8.02
C THR A 18 -52.17 -5.84 -9.25
N THR A 19 -51.59 -5.71 -10.45
CA THR A 19 -52.24 -6.19 -11.67
C THR A 19 -51.23 -6.92 -12.54
N ARG A 20 -51.52 -8.21 -12.72
CA ARG A 20 -50.85 -9.19 -13.55
C ARG A 20 -50.90 -8.75 -15.02
N GLY A 21 -49.76 -8.81 -15.71
CA GLY A 21 -49.67 -8.62 -17.15
C GLY A 21 -48.47 -9.39 -17.70
N LEU A 22 -48.74 -10.61 -18.16
CA LEU A 22 -47.82 -11.48 -18.89
C LEU A 22 -47.19 -10.75 -20.10
N ALA A 23 -45.85 -10.63 -20.10
CA ALA A 23 -45.07 -10.42 -21.30
C ALA A 23 -43.77 -11.25 -21.20
N ALA A 24 -43.93 -12.57 -21.28
CA ALA A 24 -42.84 -13.48 -21.60
C ALA A 24 -42.75 -13.58 -23.13
N LEU A 25 -41.74 -12.93 -23.72
CA LEU A 25 -41.33 -13.24 -25.09
C LEU A 25 -39.82 -13.03 -25.26
N ALA A 26 -39.14 -14.18 -25.42
CA ALA A 26 -37.86 -14.38 -26.11
C ALA A 26 -36.59 -13.69 -25.56
N LEU A 27 -35.99 -14.28 -24.53
CA LEU A 27 -34.53 -14.23 -24.31
C LEU A 27 -33.98 -15.63 -23.95
N VAL A 28 -34.31 -16.63 -24.76
CA VAL A 28 -33.79 -18.02 -24.63
C VAL A 28 -33.10 -18.41 -25.93
N ALA A 29 -31.88 -17.89 -26.16
CA ALA A 29 -30.99 -18.37 -27.24
C ALA A 29 -29.52 -17.90 -27.07
N LEU A 30 -28.98 -17.83 -25.85
CA LEU A 30 -27.57 -17.44 -25.62
C LEU A 30 -26.87 -18.32 -24.57
N LEU A 31 -27.25 -19.60 -24.48
CA LEU A 31 -26.57 -20.61 -23.63
C LEU A 31 -25.92 -21.75 -24.44
N GLY A 32 -25.67 -21.57 -25.74
CA GLY A 32 -25.27 -22.67 -26.63
C GLY A 32 -23.79 -22.77 -27.02
N LEU A 33 -22.96 -21.75 -26.82
CA LEU A 33 -21.56 -21.81 -27.26
C LEU A 33 -20.65 -22.31 -26.13
N ARG A 34 -20.71 -23.62 -25.86
CA ARG A 34 -19.57 -24.32 -25.24
C ARG A 34 -18.50 -24.46 -26.31
N GLY A 35 -17.78 -23.37 -26.58
CA GLY A 35 -16.48 -23.48 -27.21
C GLY A 35 -15.62 -24.39 -26.35
N THR A 36 -14.92 -25.34 -26.97
CA THR A 36 -13.71 -25.93 -26.39
C THR A 36 -12.69 -24.80 -26.30
N ALA A 37 -12.90 -23.89 -25.34
CA ALA A 37 -11.91 -22.91 -24.97
C ALA A 37 -10.73 -23.73 -24.47
N ASP A 38 -9.63 -23.65 -25.21
CA ASP A 38 -8.30 -23.96 -24.70
C ASP A 38 -8.18 -23.19 -23.38
N GLU A 39 -8.45 -23.88 -22.26
CA GLU A 39 -8.70 -23.22 -20.99
C GLU A 39 -7.38 -22.57 -20.59
N PRO A 40 -7.29 -21.22 -20.57
CA PRO A 40 -6.03 -20.54 -20.38
C PRO A 40 -5.53 -20.93 -18.99
N LYS A 41 -4.53 -21.82 -18.98
CA LYS A 41 -3.95 -22.34 -17.76
C LYS A 41 -3.35 -21.14 -17.04
N LEU A 42 -3.91 -20.82 -15.87
CA LEU A 42 -3.38 -19.74 -15.05
C LEU A 42 -1.87 -19.99 -14.83
N PRO A 43 -1.04 -18.93 -14.90
CA PRO A 43 0.39 -19.08 -14.69
C PRO A 43 0.64 -19.75 -13.35
N ASP A 44 1.62 -20.65 -13.30
CA ASP A 44 2.00 -21.29 -12.06
C ASP A 44 2.51 -20.24 -11.05
N ALA A 45 2.40 -20.54 -9.76
CA ALA A 45 2.78 -19.59 -8.69
C ALA A 45 4.23 -19.09 -8.78
N THR A 46 5.14 -19.89 -9.34
CA THR A 46 6.56 -19.53 -9.51
C THR A 46 6.75 -18.58 -10.70
N ALA A 47 6.05 -18.84 -11.82
CA ALA A 47 6.01 -17.92 -12.96
C ALA A 47 5.40 -16.57 -12.53
N PHE A 48 4.34 -16.61 -11.71
CA PHE A 48 3.73 -15.42 -11.15
C PHE A 48 4.69 -14.67 -10.19
N ASP A 49 5.39 -15.37 -9.30
CA ASP A 49 6.38 -14.75 -8.41
C ASP A 49 7.49 -14.05 -9.21
N ARG A 50 7.95 -14.64 -10.32
CA ARG A 50 8.94 -14.01 -11.22
C ARG A 50 8.42 -12.71 -11.83
N LEU A 51 7.17 -12.71 -12.32
CA LEU A 51 6.53 -11.50 -12.83
C LEU A 51 6.50 -10.39 -11.78
N VAL A 52 6.17 -10.73 -10.53
CA VAL A 52 6.18 -9.76 -9.42
C VAL A 52 7.60 -9.26 -9.13
N ILE A 53 8.61 -10.14 -9.11
CA ILE A 53 10.02 -9.77 -8.90
C ILE A 53 10.52 -8.79 -9.95
N ASP A 54 10.18 -9.03 -11.22
CA ASP A 54 10.55 -8.16 -12.35
C ASP A 54 9.81 -6.83 -12.28
N THR A 55 8.51 -6.85 -12.01
CA THR A 55 7.71 -5.62 -11.85
C THR A 55 8.27 -4.75 -10.71
N LEU A 56 8.60 -5.35 -9.56
CA LEU A 56 9.19 -4.65 -8.43
C LEU A 56 10.60 -4.14 -8.73
N ARG A 57 11.37 -4.80 -9.61
CA ARG A 57 12.67 -4.28 -10.10
C ARG A 57 12.45 -3.01 -10.90
N ASP A 58 11.50 -3.02 -11.81
CA ASP A 58 11.28 -1.89 -12.72
C ASP A 58 10.74 -0.68 -11.95
N VAL A 59 9.85 -0.91 -10.98
CA VAL A 59 9.41 0.10 -10.01
C VAL A 59 10.61 0.65 -9.21
N HIS A 60 11.47 -0.23 -8.67
CA HIS A 60 12.65 0.16 -7.88
C HIS A 60 13.56 1.10 -8.65
N ASN A 61 13.92 0.73 -9.88
CA ASN A 61 14.74 1.54 -10.78
C ASN A 61 14.06 2.88 -11.08
N ARG A 62 12.77 2.86 -11.45
CA ARG A 62 12.04 4.10 -11.77
C ARG A 62 11.97 5.06 -10.59
N GLY A 63 11.75 4.53 -9.39
CA GLY A 63 11.75 5.34 -8.17
C GLY A 63 13.14 5.87 -7.80
N ALA A 64 14.21 5.13 -8.14
CA ALA A 64 15.58 5.59 -7.95
C ALA A 64 15.90 6.78 -8.87
N ASP A 65 15.43 6.76 -10.13
CA ASP A 65 15.58 7.90 -11.04
C ASP A 65 14.86 9.14 -10.48
N LEU A 66 13.61 8.98 -10.04
CA LEU A 66 12.83 10.07 -9.43
C LEU A 66 13.51 10.66 -8.18
N TYR A 67 14.04 9.78 -7.31
CA TYR A 67 14.68 10.17 -6.06
C TYR A 67 16.02 10.86 -6.29
N ASN A 68 16.86 10.30 -7.18
CA ASN A 68 18.23 10.74 -7.36
C ASN A 68 18.35 11.90 -8.35
N GLU A 69 17.64 11.83 -9.47
CA GLU A 69 17.76 12.82 -10.55
C GLU A 69 16.80 13.99 -10.33
N SER A 70 15.52 13.70 -10.10
CA SER A 70 14.49 14.74 -9.99
C SER A 70 14.35 15.32 -8.58
N LYS A 71 14.97 14.68 -7.57
CA LYS A 71 14.78 14.98 -6.13
C LYS A 71 13.30 14.99 -5.73
N ASP A 72 12.48 14.22 -6.44
CA ASP A 72 11.03 14.12 -6.18
C ASP A 72 10.75 13.02 -5.17
N PHE A 73 11.00 13.32 -3.90
CA PHE A 73 10.83 12.36 -2.81
C PHE A 73 9.36 11.94 -2.61
N VAL A 74 8.43 12.88 -2.81
CA VAL A 74 6.99 12.61 -2.68
C VAL A 74 6.53 11.70 -3.82
N GLY A 75 6.94 11.98 -5.05
CA GLY A 75 6.68 11.15 -6.22
C GLY A 75 7.24 9.73 -6.06
N THR A 76 8.50 9.60 -5.63
CA THR A 76 9.10 8.30 -5.35
C THR A 76 8.31 7.53 -4.28
N TYR A 77 7.94 8.16 -3.17
CA TYR A 77 7.12 7.53 -2.13
C TYR A 77 5.79 7.02 -2.70
N ARG A 78 5.07 7.82 -3.50
CA ARG A 78 3.78 7.41 -4.08
C ARG A 78 3.91 6.24 -5.04
N VAL A 79 4.95 6.23 -5.88
CA VAL A 79 5.23 5.12 -6.80
C VAL A 79 5.47 3.83 -6.02
N TYR A 80 6.32 3.87 -4.98
CA TYR A 80 6.61 2.69 -4.17
C TYR A 80 5.40 2.24 -3.35
N GLN A 81 4.67 3.16 -2.73
CA GLN A 81 3.46 2.85 -1.95
C GLN A 81 2.40 2.17 -2.82
N GLY A 82 2.10 2.75 -3.99
CA GLY A 82 1.11 2.20 -4.91
C GLY A 82 1.49 0.82 -5.43
N ALA A 83 2.76 0.62 -5.78
CA ALA A 83 3.26 -0.68 -6.22
C ALA A 83 3.13 -1.75 -5.14
N LEU A 84 3.57 -1.46 -3.91
CA LEU A 84 3.49 -2.40 -2.79
C LEU A 84 2.03 -2.73 -2.43
N ALA A 85 1.15 -1.73 -2.37
CA ALA A 85 -0.27 -1.93 -2.10
C ALA A 85 -0.95 -2.81 -3.17
N THR A 86 -0.54 -2.67 -4.43
CA THR A 86 -1.06 -3.46 -5.56
C THR A 86 -0.53 -4.89 -5.54
N VAL A 87 0.75 -5.08 -5.22
CA VAL A 87 1.38 -6.41 -5.19
C VAL A 87 0.91 -7.24 -3.99
N ARG A 88 0.61 -6.60 -2.86
CA ARG A 88 0.22 -7.29 -1.61
C ARG A 88 -0.83 -8.40 -1.77
N PRO A 89 -2.02 -8.18 -2.40
CA PRO A 89 -2.99 -9.25 -2.59
C PRO A 89 -2.54 -10.30 -3.62
N LEU A 90 -1.68 -9.93 -4.57
CA LEU A 90 -1.21 -10.81 -5.64
C LEU A 90 -0.27 -11.91 -5.13
N ILE A 91 0.45 -11.65 -4.04
CA ILE A 91 1.35 -12.61 -3.40
C ILE A 91 0.70 -13.33 -2.20
N GLY A 92 -0.62 -13.57 -2.25
CA GLY A 92 -1.38 -14.21 -1.17
C GLY A 92 -0.86 -15.59 -0.73
N HIS A 93 -0.20 -16.33 -1.61
CA HIS A 93 0.46 -17.61 -1.30
C HIS A 93 1.82 -17.44 -0.61
N ARG A 94 2.30 -16.20 -0.38
CA ARG A 94 3.59 -15.87 0.23
C ARG A 94 3.40 -15.00 1.48
N PRO A 95 2.97 -15.59 2.62
CA PRO A 95 2.63 -14.83 3.82
C PRO A 95 3.82 -14.04 4.39
N GLU A 96 5.05 -14.57 4.28
CA GLU A 96 6.25 -13.86 4.74
C GLU A 96 6.52 -12.59 3.92
N ALA A 97 6.31 -12.63 2.60
CA ALA A 97 6.45 -11.45 1.76
C ALA A 97 5.32 -10.44 2.02
N GLN A 98 4.09 -10.90 2.31
CA GLN A 98 2.99 -10.01 2.71
C GLN A 98 3.31 -9.27 4.02
N LYS A 99 3.85 -9.96 5.02
CA LYS A 99 4.29 -9.35 6.29
C LYS A 99 5.33 -8.25 6.08
N LEU A 100 6.30 -8.47 5.18
CA LEU A 100 7.30 -7.45 4.83
C LEU A 100 6.64 -6.21 4.23
N ILE A 101 5.67 -6.38 3.33
CA ILE A 101 4.92 -5.27 2.75
C ILE A 101 4.13 -4.51 3.83
N ASP A 102 3.39 -5.23 4.67
CA ASP A 102 2.55 -4.62 5.71
C ASP A 102 3.40 -3.81 6.70
N ALA A 103 4.51 -4.39 7.18
CA ALA A 103 5.42 -3.71 8.10
C ALA A 103 6.09 -2.49 7.45
N GLY A 104 6.50 -2.60 6.18
CA GLY A 104 7.15 -1.51 5.45
C GLY A 104 6.21 -0.34 5.18
N LEU A 105 4.97 -0.62 4.77
CA LEU A 105 3.93 0.40 4.59
C LEU A 105 3.61 1.09 5.92
N GLU A 106 3.44 0.33 7.00
CA GLU A 106 3.17 0.88 8.33
C GLU A 106 4.33 1.76 8.83
N ALA A 107 5.58 1.33 8.63
CA ALA A 107 6.76 2.10 9.01
C ALA A 107 6.86 3.43 8.24
N ALA A 108 6.61 3.40 6.93
CA ALA A 108 6.62 4.60 6.10
C ALA A 108 5.47 5.57 6.44
N ASP A 109 4.32 5.06 6.85
CA ASP A 109 3.20 5.93 7.23
C ASP A 109 3.47 6.71 8.52
N LYS A 110 4.24 6.12 9.46
CA LYS A 110 4.67 6.76 10.72
C LYS A 110 5.75 7.82 10.55
N GLU A 111 6.50 7.77 9.46
CA GLU A 111 7.59 8.70 9.20
C GLU A 111 7.05 10.08 8.81
N ALA A 112 7.78 11.14 9.12
CA ALA A 112 7.33 12.51 8.80
C ALA A 112 7.89 12.99 7.46
N SER A 113 9.15 12.64 7.17
CA SER A 113 9.85 13.21 6.02
C SER A 113 9.70 12.33 4.77
N ALA A 114 9.35 12.95 3.64
CA ALA A 114 9.04 12.24 2.40
C ALA A 114 10.23 11.45 1.85
N ASP A 115 11.45 11.96 2.03
CA ASP A 115 12.71 11.29 1.67
C ASP A 115 12.90 9.99 2.48
N ARG A 116 12.64 10.03 3.78
CA ARG A 116 12.72 8.85 4.63
C ARG A 116 11.60 7.85 4.32
N LYS A 117 10.38 8.32 4.06
CA LYS A 117 9.29 7.45 3.56
C LYS A 117 9.70 6.70 2.31
N ALA A 118 10.21 7.41 1.30
CA ALA A 118 10.64 6.82 0.05
C ALA A 118 11.77 5.80 0.26
N PHE A 119 12.74 6.13 1.13
CA PHE A 119 13.85 5.23 1.46
C PHE A 119 13.39 3.94 2.16
N LEU A 120 12.49 4.04 3.15
CA LEU A 120 11.94 2.86 3.84
C LEU A 120 11.20 1.93 2.87
N LEU A 121 10.41 2.50 1.95
CA LEU A 121 9.70 1.70 0.95
C LEU A 121 10.65 1.10 -0.11
N HIS A 122 11.75 1.78 -0.43
CA HIS A 122 12.82 1.22 -1.24
C HIS A 122 13.40 -0.05 -0.61
N GLU A 123 13.79 0.01 0.67
CA GLU A 123 14.31 -1.17 1.41
C GLU A 123 13.27 -2.29 1.49
N THR A 124 12.00 -1.93 1.67
CA THR A 124 10.88 -2.89 1.66
C THR A 124 10.78 -3.62 0.32
N ILE A 125 10.86 -2.90 -0.81
CA ILE A 125 10.84 -3.51 -2.15
C ILE A 125 12.01 -4.47 -2.33
N GLU A 126 13.22 -4.09 -1.89
CA GLU A 126 14.39 -4.97 -1.96
C GLU A 126 14.21 -6.24 -1.11
N ALA A 127 13.73 -6.09 0.12
CA ALA A 127 13.47 -7.21 1.03
C ALA A 127 12.43 -8.18 0.45
N VAL A 128 11.32 -7.66 -0.10
CA VAL A 128 10.28 -8.47 -0.75
C VAL A 128 10.85 -9.21 -1.96
N ARG A 129 11.59 -8.52 -2.84
CA ARG A 129 12.24 -9.17 -4.00
C ARG A 129 13.20 -10.27 -3.58
N LYS A 130 14.00 -10.05 -2.54
CA LYS A 130 14.91 -11.05 -1.99
C LYS A 130 14.16 -12.26 -1.43
N ASN A 131 13.08 -12.03 -0.68
CA ASN A 131 12.23 -13.08 -0.13
C ASN A 131 11.60 -13.93 -1.23
N LEU A 132 11.00 -13.30 -2.24
CA LEU A 132 10.38 -13.99 -3.37
C LEU A 132 11.43 -14.79 -4.18
N LYS A 133 12.60 -14.22 -4.45
CA LYS A 133 13.70 -14.94 -5.14
C LYS A 133 14.10 -16.20 -4.37
N ALA A 134 14.29 -16.10 -3.05
CA ALA A 134 14.61 -17.25 -2.20
C ALA A 134 13.49 -18.31 -2.24
N ALA A 135 12.23 -17.88 -2.20
CA ALA A 135 11.07 -18.76 -2.26
C ALA A 135 10.88 -19.45 -3.62
N THR A 136 11.37 -18.85 -4.71
CA THR A 136 11.38 -19.48 -6.05
C THR A 136 12.59 -20.40 -6.29
N ALA A 137 13.68 -20.21 -5.55
CA ALA A 137 14.91 -21.00 -5.70
C ALA A 137 14.93 -22.26 -4.81
N ALA A 138 14.15 -22.29 -3.73
CA ALA A 138 14.10 -23.43 -2.84
C ALA A 138 13.34 -24.62 -3.47
N PRO A 139 13.96 -25.81 -3.63
CA PRO A 139 13.20 -27.01 -3.98
C PRO A 139 12.25 -27.36 -2.83
N LYS A 140 10.98 -27.61 -3.18
CA LYS A 140 9.87 -27.92 -2.29
C LYS A 140 10.23 -29.02 -1.27
N LYS A 141 10.65 -28.64 -0.07
CA LYS A 141 10.36 -29.40 1.15
C LYS A 141 9.36 -28.58 1.94
N SER A 142 8.08 -28.81 1.66
CA SER A 142 7.02 -28.42 2.59
C SER A 142 7.28 -29.12 3.93
N PRO A 143 7.28 -28.41 5.07
CA PRO A 143 7.04 -29.08 6.34
C PRO A 143 5.59 -29.59 6.32
N GLU A 144 5.47 -30.90 6.40
CA GLU A 144 4.22 -31.61 6.67
C GLU A 144 3.60 -31.07 7.98
N PRO A 145 2.28 -30.86 8.06
CA PRO A 145 1.65 -30.32 9.25
C PRO A 145 1.59 -31.39 10.34
N THR A 146 2.56 -31.40 11.25
CA THR A 146 2.44 -32.19 12.49
C THR A 146 1.45 -31.51 13.42
N ALA A 147 0.20 -31.96 13.32
CA ALA A 147 -0.79 -31.83 14.36
C ALA A 147 -0.31 -32.56 15.63
N LYS A 148 0.00 -31.80 16.69
CA LYS A 148 -0.20 -32.26 18.08
C LYS A 148 -0.75 -31.11 18.94
N LYS A 149 -1.83 -31.47 19.65
CA LYS A 149 -2.74 -30.72 20.50
C LYS A 149 -2.08 -30.16 21.80
N PRO A 150 -2.81 -29.30 22.55
CA PRO A 150 -2.33 -28.46 23.65
C PRO A 150 -2.39 -29.14 25.02
N ASP A 151 -1.58 -28.67 25.97
CA ASP A 151 -1.79 -28.73 27.43
C ASP A 151 -0.67 -27.87 28.10
N GLU A 152 -1.02 -26.69 28.61
CA GLU A 152 -1.19 -26.36 30.04
C GLU A 152 0.10 -25.95 30.80
N THR A 153 0.11 -24.66 31.16
CA THR A 153 0.35 -24.16 32.53
C THR A 153 1.78 -24.26 33.11
N LYS A 154 2.49 -23.11 33.17
CA LYS A 154 2.91 -22.56 34.48
C LYS A 154 3.26 -21.07 34.43
N LYS A 155 2.53 -20.34 35.27
CA LYS A 155 2.67 -18.95 35.68
C LYS A 155 3.65 -18.87 36.86
N THR A 156 4.62 -17.97 36.83
CA THR A 156 5.24 -17.30 38.00
C THR A 156 6.23 -16.26 37.47
N GLU A 157 5.86 -14.99 37.49
CA GLU A 157 6.15 -14.01 38.55
C GLU A 157 7.44 -13.21 38.28
N THR A 158 7.22 -11.92 38.09
CA THR A 158 8.20 -10.83 38.09
C THR A 158 8.77 -10.68 39.51
N PRO A 159 10.00 -10.16 39.67
CA PRO A 159 10.05 -8.75 40.09
C PRO A 159 11.20 -7.93 39.47
N VAL A 160 10.78 -6.75 39.03
CA VAL A 160 11.47 -5.45 39.00
C VAL A 160 12.88 -5.39 39.60
N LYS A 161 13.84 -4.91 38.79
CA LYS A 161 14.91 -3.99 39.21
C LYS A 161 15.25 -3.00 38.08
N LYS A 162 14.91 -1.74 38.32
CA LYS A 162 15.51 -0.50 37.79
C LYS A 162 16.26 0.14 38.97
N PRO A 163 17.01 1.25 38.85
CA PRO A 163 17.80 1.81 37.73
C PRO A 163 19.24 2.19 38.17
N ASP A 164 20.22 2.19 37.27
CA ASP A 164 21.51 2.91 37.43
C ASP A 164 22.25 2.83 36.08
N GLU A 165 23.04 3.78 35.59
CA GLU A 165 23.35 5.15 35.95
C GLU A 165 24.05 5.70 34.68
N THR A 166 23.86 6.98 34.39
CA THR A 166 24.79 7.87 33.66
C THR A 166 25.75 7.29 32.61
N LYS A 167 25.46 7.57 31.33
CA LYS A 167 26.53 7.90 30.37
C LYS A 167 26.24 9.23 29.68
N LYS A 168 26.74 10.27 30.34
CA LYS A 168 26.94 11.63 29.81
C LYS A 168 27.85 11.53 28.58
N VAL A 169 27.27 11.63 27.39
CA VAL A 169 28.03 11.88 26.15
C VAL A 169 27.96 13.37 25.90
N GLU A 170 29.09 14.00 26.18
CA GLU A 170 29.43 15.38 25.86
C GLU A 170 29.42 15.55 24.34
N GLN A 171 28.42 16.27 23.80
CA GLN A 171 28.47 16.77 22.44
C GLN A 171 29.00 18.21 22.46
N PRO A 172 30.08 18.52 21.72
CA PRO A 172 30.55 19.88 21.56
C PRO A 172 29.59 20.66 20.66
N ALA A 173 29.20 21.84 21.13
CA ALA A 173 28.39 22.82 20.42
C ALA A 173 29.01 23.19 19.06
N LYS A 174 28.38 22.74 17.97
CA LYS A 174 28.57 23.32 16.64
C LYS A 174 27.49 24.38 16.39
N LYS A 175 27.95 25.62 16.48
CA LYS A 175 27.41 26.87 15.93
C LYS A 175 26.59 26.66 14.63
N PRO A 176 25.33 27.12 14.55
CA PRO A 176 24.65 27.28 13.27
C PRO A 176 25.23 28.51 12.56
N GLU A 177 25.98 28.29 11.48
CA GLU A 177 26.22 29.32 10.46
C GLU A 177 24.95 29.44 9.60
N GLU A 178 24.46 30.67 9.47
CA GLU A 178 23.38 31.06 8.56
C GLU A 178 23.66 30.59 7.12
N PRO A 179 22.71 29.90 6.46
CA PRO A 179 22.76 29.78 5.02
C PRO A 179 22.37 31.12 4.39
N LYS A 180 23.35 31.80 3.79
CA LYS A 180 23.15 32.92 2.87
C LYS A 180 22.11 32.55 1.81
N LYS A 181 21.01 33.31 1.77
CA LYS A 181 20.02 33.31 0.69
C LYS A 181 20.74 33.46 -0.66
N PRO A 182 20.55 32.55 -1.63
CA PRO A 182 20.84 32.88 -3.02
C PRO A 182 19.79 33.89 -3.51
N ALA A 183 20.27 35.01 -4.05
CA ALA A 183 19.45 36.01 -4.70
C ALA A 183 18.66 35.36 -5.85
N LEU A 184 17.34 35.51 -5.83
CA LEU A 184 16.49 35.12 -6.94
C LEU A 184 16.84 36.00 -8.17
N PRO A 185 16.96 35.42 -9.38
CA PRO A 185 17.05 36.20 -10.60
C PRO A 185 15.73 36.94 -10.84
N VAL A 186 15.85 38.26 -11.02
CA VAL A 186 14.76 39.15 -11.43
C VAL A 186 14.28 38.68 -12.81
N ALA A 187 13.01 38.28 -12.91
CA ALA A 187 12.39 37.93 -14.18
C ALA A 187 12.38 39.15 -15.12
N PRO A 188 12.68 38.99 -16.43
CA PRO A 188 12.50 40.05 -17.40
C PRO A 188 11.01 40.35 -17.60
N ALA A 189 10.68 41.63 -17.67
CA ALA A 189 9.32 42.14 -17.82
C ALA A 189 8.62 41.60 -19.09
N PRO A 190 7.28 41.43 -19.08
CA PRO A 190 6.53 40.98 -20.25
C PRO A 190 6.57 42.04 -21.36
N HIS A 191 7.03 41.62 -22.54
CA HIS A 191 6.93 42.43 -23.76
C HIS A 191 5.45 42.65 -24.11
N THR A 192 5.04 43.92 -24.13
CA THR A 192 3.74 44.35 -24.65
C THR A 192 3.72 44.19 -26.17
N VAL A 193 2.98 43.19 -26.64
CA VAL A 193 2.65 43.04 -28.07
C VAL A 193 1.63 44.11 -28.43
N LYS A 194 2.02 45.08 -29.24
CA LYS A 194 1.10 46.06 -29.83
C LYS A 194 0.23 45.37 -30.91
N PRO A 195 -1.10 45.57 -30.92
CA PRO A 195 -1.94 45.10 -32.00
C PRO A 195 -1.65 45.91 -33.27
N LYS A 196 -1.54 45.19 -34.39
CA LYS A 196 -1.38 45.77 -35.74
C LYS A 196 -2.78 46.12 -36.26
N ASN A 197 -3.00 47.40 -36.55
CA ASN A 197 -4.12 47.85 -37.39
C ASN A 197 -3.84 47.51 -38.86
#